data_AF-L0EIJ2-F1
#
_entry.id   AF-L0EIJ2-F1
#
_cell.length_a   1.000
_cell.length_b   1.000
_cell.length_c   1.000
_cell.angle_alpha   90.00
_cell.angle_beta   90.00
_cell.angle_gamma   90.00
#
_symmetry.space_group_name_H-M   'P 1'
#
loop_
_entity.id
_entity.type
_entity.pdbx_description
1 polymer ?
#
loop_
_entity_poly.entity_id
_entity_poly.type
_entity_poly.pdbx_seq_one_letter_code
_entity_poly.pdbx_strand_id
1 'polypeptide(L)'
;MKVVTEKIFKKFKKVIDTRDINHMDKQLYNYLHLHAGFIAHYDSYGFKETYSDKGFLDFIEHFEQCYYLCYGEYGDFNRELKEYVLQHAEQIRAEFAYKAQQHELKQLQKLAAKHGKMISDVARSEEKDMTPALVPMSLATNGQLEFAL
;
A
#
# COMPACT_ATOMS: atom_id res chain seq x y z
N MET A 1 -14.84 10.34 -26.08
CA MET A 1 -13.77 10.13 -25.08
C MET A 1 -14.32 9.96 -23.66
N LYS A 2 -15.08 10.92 -23.09
CA LYS A 2 -15.58 10.88 -21.70
C LYS A 2 -16.31 9.58 -21.26
N VAL A 3 -17.21 9.03 -22.09
CA VAL A 3 -17.96 7.80 -21.73
C VAL A 3 -17.05 6.57 -21.60
N VAL A 4 -15.95 6.52 -22.37
CA VAL A 4 -14.99 5.39 -22.32
C VAL A 4 -14.14 5.49 -21.06
N THR A 5 -13.67 6.69 -20.72
CA THR A 5 -12.85 6.94 -19.52
C THR A 5 -13.65 6.69 -18.24
N GLU A 6 -14.93 7.08 -18.18
CA GLU A 6 -15.80 6.78 -17.03
C GLU A 6 -15.95 5.27 -16.77
N LYS A 7 -16.12 4.46 -17.83
CA LYS A 7 -16.23 3.00 -17.70
C LYS A 7 -14.92 2.38 -17.21
N ILE A 8 -13.78 2.87 -17.71
CA ILE A 8 -12.45 2.43 -17.27
C ILE A 8 -12.25 2.80 -15.80
N PHE A 9 -12.57 4.04 -15.43
CA PHE A 9 -12.44 4.55 -14.07
C PHE A 9 -13.27 3.75 -13.07
N LYS A 10 -14.52 3.42 -13.40
CA LYS A 10 -15.38 2.60 -12.53
C LYS A 10 -14.78 1.21 -12.26
N LYS A 11 -14.18 0.57 -13.27
CA LYS A 11 -13.52 -0.72 -13.11
C LYS A 11 -12.24 -0.59 -12.30
N PHE A 12 -11.48 0.47 -12.54
CA PHE A 12 -10.28 0.78 -11.78
C PHE A 12 -10.59 1.00 -10.29
N LYS A 13 -11.60 1.81 -9.98
CA LYS A 13 -12.10 1.98 -8.60
C LYS A 13 -12.40 0.64 -7.97
N LYS A 14 -13.12 -0.24 -8.67
CA LYS A 14 -13.42 -1.57 -8.15
C LYS A 14 -12.15 -2.35 -7.78
N VAL A 15 -11.10 -2.33 -8.60
CA VAL A 15 -9.80 -2.98 -8.29
C VAL A 15 -9.17 -2.40 -7.02
N ILE A 16 -9.13 -1.07 -6.90
CA ILE A 16 -8.56 -0.38 -5.74
C ILE A 16 -9.39 -0.64 -4.48
N ASP A 17 -10.71 -0.55 -4.59
CA ASP A 17 -11.66 -0.67 -3.49
C ASP A 17 -11.75 -2.09 -2.92
N THR A 18 -11.52 -3.11 -3.75
CA THR A 18 -11.50 -4.51 -3.27
C THR A 18 -10.09 -5.02 -3.01
N ARG A 19 -9.06 -4.25 -3.39
CA ARG A 19 -7.66 -4.67 -3.35
C ARG A 19 -7.44 -5.97 -4.12
N ASP A 20 -8.13 -6.10 -5.26
CA ASP A 20 -8.17 -7.32 -6.05
C ASP A 20 -8.05 -7.01 -7.56
N ILE A 21 -6.88 -7.32 -8.11
CA ILE A 21 -6.57 -7.13 -9.52
C ILE A 21 -7.43 -8.03 -10.44
N ASN A 22 -8.07 -9.07 -9.90
CA ASN A 22 -8.92 -9.97 -10.69
C ASN A 22 -10.20 -9.28 -11.19
N HIS A 23 -10.62 -8.17 -10.57
CA HIS A 23 -11.70 -7.33 -11.07
C HIS A 23 -11.35 -6.50 -12.31
N MET A 24 -10.08 -6.49 -12.71
CA MET A 24 -9.65 -5.92 -13.98
C MET A 24 -10.17 -6.77 -15.15
N ASP A 25 -10.68 -6.11 -16.18
CA ASP A 25 -11.02 -6.74 -17.45
C ASP A 25 -10.06 -6.34 -18.57
N LYS A 26 -10.27 -6.88 -19.77
CA LYS A 26 -9.40 -6.61 -20.92
C LYS A 26 -9.33 -5.12 -21.27
N GLN A 27 -10.40 -4.36 -21.08
CA GLN A 27 -10.42 -2.94 -21.40
C GLN A 27 -9.54 -2.14 -20.43
N LEU A 28 -9.67 -2.40 -19.12
CA LEU A 28 -8.83 -1.75 -18.12
C LEU A 28 -7.37 -2.19 -18.27
N TYR A 29 -7.11 -3.48 -18.50
CA TYR A 29 -5.76 -4.00 -18.77
C TYR A 29 -5.09 -3.26 -19.94
N ASN A 30 -5.77 -3.20 -21.10
CA ASN A 30 -5.23 -2.53 -22.28
C ASN A 30 -4.91 -1.07 -21.98
N TYR A 31 -5.79 -0.38 -21.24
CA TYR A 31 -5.54 1.00 -20.86
C TYR A 31 -4.30 1.15 -19.98
N LEU A 32 -4.16 0.32 -18.93
CA LEU A 32 -3.05 0.41 -17.99
C LEU A 32 -1.69 0.15 -18.66
N HIS A 33 -1.64 -0.87 -19.51
CA HIS A 33 -0.43 -1.21 -20.26
C HIS A 33 -0.08 -0.16 -21.33
N LEU A 34 -1.06 0.29 -22.13
CA LEU A 34 -0.78 1.18 -23.27
C LEU A 34 -0.63 2.66 -22.87
N HIS A 35 -1.30 3.08 -21.79
CA HIS A 35 -1.45 4.50 -21.47
C HIS A 35 -1.05 4.86 -20.04
N ALA A 36 -0.92 3.90 -19.11
CA ALA A 36 -0.49 4.16 -17.73
C ALA A 36 0.92 3.60 -17.41
N GLY A 37 1.69 3.24 -18.44
CA GLY A 37 3.10 2.87 -18.30
C GLY A 37 3.37 1.53 -17.63
N PHE A 38 2.36 0.69 -17.43
CA PHE A 38 2.58 -0.64 -16.88
C PHE A 38 3.19 -1.59 -17.92
N ILE A 39 4.04 -2.49 -17.44
CA ILE A 39 4.57 -3.59 -18.25
C ILE A 39 3.42 -4.58 -18.53
N ALA A 40 3.31 -5.03 -19.77
CA ALA A 40 2.19 -5.88 -20.21
C ALA A 40 2.13 -7.25 -19.51
N HIS A 41 3.27 -7.75 -19.02
CA HIS A 41 3.46 -9.11 -18.49
C HIS A 41 2.93 -10.20 -19.43
N TYR A 42 3.33 -10.15 -20.71
CA TYR A 42 2.87 -11.00 -21.82
C TYR A 42 1.39 -10.80 -22.20
N ASP A 43 0.48 -10.94 -21.24
CA ASP A 43 -0.96 -10.75 -21.41
C ASP A 43 -1.66 -10.33 -20.10
N SER A 44 -2.99 -10.23 -20.12
CA SER A 44 -3.78 -9.85 -18.94
C SER A 44 -3.71 -10.87 -17.79
N TYR A 45 -3.42 -12.14 -18.08
CA TYR A 45 -3.28 -13.18 -17.06
C TYR A 45 -1.96 -12.99 -16.30
N GLY A 46 -0.84 -12.86 -17.03
CA GLY A 46 0.46 -12.58 -16.41
C GLY A 46 0.48 -11.27 -15.64
N PHE A 47 -0.25 -10.26 -16.12
CA PHE A 47 -0.44 -9.00 -15.39
C PHE A 47 -1.16 -9.21 -14.05
N LYS A 48 -2.27 -9.95 -14.06
CA LYS A 48 -3.01 -10.26 -12.83
C LYS A 48 -2.17 -11.08 -11.87
N GLU A 49 -1.45 -12.07 -12.36
CA GLU A 49 -0.56 -12.90 -11.53
C GLU A 49 0.51 -12.03 -10.85
N THR A 50 1.14 -11.12 -11.61
CA THR A 50 2.20 -10.23 -11.09
C THR A 50 1.69 -9.32 -9.98
N TYR A 51 0.51 -8.71 -10.17
CA TYR A 51 -0.03 -7.70 -9.26
C TYR A 51 -1.09 -8.26 -8.30
N SER A 52 -1.15 -9.58 -8.12
CA SER A 52 -1.99 -10.23 -7.10
C SER A 52 -1.27 -10.30 -5.76
N ASP A 53 -2.05 -10.46 -4.69
CA ASP A 53 -1.56 -10.60 -3.32
C ASP A 53 -0.53 -9.50 -2.98
N LYS A 54 0.68 -9.87 -2.54
CA LYS A 54 1.72 -8.91 -2.16
C LYS A 54 2.12 -7.98 -3.32
N GLY A 55 2.06 -8.47 -4.56
CA GLY A 55 2.34 -7.67 -5.75
C GLY A 55 1.33 -6.55 -5.98
N PHE A 56 0.18 -6.57 -5.30
CA PHE A 56 -0.75 -5.44 -5.33
C PHE A 56 -0.11 -4.16 -4.78
N LEU A 57 0.85 -4.24 -3.86
CA LEU A 57 1.57 -3.05 -3.38
C LEU A 57 2.47 -2.45 -4.46
N ASP A 58 3.08 -3.28 -5.30
CA ASP A 58 3.88 -2.81 -6.45
C ASP A 58 2.99 -2.10 -7.48
N PHE A 59 1.74 -2.55 -7.63
CA PHE A 59 0.73 -1.86 -8.45
C PHE A 59 0.43 -0.45 -7.94
N ILE A 60 0.31 -0.28 -6.62
CA ILE A 60 0.09 1.03 -5.97
C ILE A 60 1.34 1.92 -6.11
N GLU A 61 2.53 1.35 -5.86
CA GLU A 61 3.81 2.05 -5.94
C GLU A 61 4.09 2.60 -7.34
N HIS A 62 3.68 1.87 -8.40
CA HIS A 62 3.79 2.36 -9.77
C HIS A 62 3.10 3.73 -9.96
N PHE A 63 1.89 3.92 -9.41
CA PHE A 63 1.20 5.20 -9.51
C PHE A 63 1.88 6.31 -8.71
N GLU A 64 2.49 5.99 -7.57
CA GLU A 64 3.24 6.95 -6.77
C GLU A 64 4.49 7.45 -7.53
N GLN A 65 5.27 6.52 -8.06
CA GLN A 65 6.62 6.77 -8.61
C GLN A 65 6.63 7.22 -10.07
N CYS A 66 5.62 6.83 -10.86
CA CYS A 66 5.60 7.13 -12.29
C CYS A 66 5.28 8.61 -12.55
N TYR A 67 6.31 9.46 -12.56
CA TYR A 67 6.20 10.91 -12.76
C TYR A 67 5.66 11.27 -14.15
N TYR A 68 5.93 10.43 -15.15
CA TYR A 68 5.52 10.70 -16.54
C TYR A 68 4.06 10.30 -16.84
N LEU A 69 3.37 9.65 -15.89
CA LEU A 69 2.00 9.18 -16.04
C LEU A 69 1.02 10.31 -16.42
N CYS A 70 1.28 11.53 -15.95
CA CYS A 70 0.39 12.67 -16.09
C CYS A 70 0.67 13.57 -17.31
N TYR A 71 1.52 13.15 -18.25
CA TYR A 71 1.78 13.89 -19.49
C TYR A 71 1.08 13.27 -20.71
N GLY A 72 0.95 14.06 -21.79
CA GLY A 72 0.42 13.61 -23.07
C GLY A 72 -1.11 13.57 -23.14
N GLU A 73 -1.64 12.94 -24.19
CA GLU A 73 -3.08 12.91 -24.52
C GLU A 73 -3.96 12.35 -23.38
N TYR A 74 -3.42 11.43 -22.59
CA TYR A 74 -4.12 10.77 -21.48
C TYR A 74 -3.73 11.30 -20.10
N GLY A 75 -2.92 12.37 -20.04
CA GLY A 75 -2.31 12.87 -18.81
C GLY A 75 -3.33 13.27 -17.73
N ASP A 76 -4.42 13.93 -18.11
CA ASP A 76 -5.47 14.34 -17.17
C ASP A 76 -6.21 13.13 -16.58
N PHE A 77 -6.53 12.13 -17.41
CA PHE A 77 -7.22 10.94 -16.93
C PHE A 77 -6.30 10.06 -16.07
N ASN A 78 -5.03 9.95 -16.44
CA ASN A 78 -4.02 9.28 -15.63
C ASN A 78 -3.80 9.98 -14.28
N ARG A 79 -3.87 11.31 -14.24
CA ARG A 79 -3.84 12.07 -12.98
C ARG A 79 -5.02 11.70 -12.09
N GLU A 80 -6.22 11.59 -12.64
CA GLU A 80 -7.41 11.16 -11.88
C GLU A 80 -7.25 9.74 -11.29
N LEU A 81 -6.71 8.79 -12.07
CA LEU A 81 -6.37 7.45 -11.58
C LEU A 81 -5.34 7.51 -10.43
N LYS A 82 -4.26 8.28 -10.61
CA LYS A 82 -3.22 8.46 -9.61
C LYS A 82 -3.75 9.07 -8.33
N GLU A 83 -4.51 10.17 -8.41
CA GLU A 83 -5.11 10.83 -7.26
C GLU A 83 -6.00 9.87 -6.47
N TYR A 84 -6.80 9.05 -7.16
CA TYR A 84 -7.62 8.03 -6.52
C TYR A 84 -6.78 6.99 -5.76
N VAL A 85 -5.67 6.52 -6.35
CA VAL A 85 -4.75 5.59 -5.68
C VAL A 85 -4.14 6.23 -4.45
N LEU A 86 -3.62 7.45 -4.57
CA LEU A 86 -2.95 8.16 -3.47
C LEU A 86 -3.89 8.39 -2.28
N GLN A 87 -5.17 8.65 -2.53
CA GLN A 87 -6.20 8.77 -1.48
C GLN A 87 -6.39 7.48 -0.65
N HIS A 88 -6.06 6.32 -1.22
CA HIS A 88 -6.27 5.01 -0.58
C HIS A 88 -4.95 4.30 -0.21
N ALA A 89 -3.81 4.80 -0.68
CA ALA A 89 -2.52 4.11 -0.60
C ALA A 89 -2.12 3.79 0.85
N GLU A 90 -2.26 4.75 1.76
CA GLU A 90 -1.94 4.55 3.18
C GLU A 90 -2.80 3.44 3.81
N GLN A 91 -4.11 3.49 3.60
CA GLN A 91 -5.03 2.47 4.09
C GLN A 91 -4.69 1.09 3.52
N ILE A 92 -4.44 1.01 2.21
CA ILE A 92 -4.07 -0.24 1.54
C ILE A 92 -2.78 -0.80 2.16
N ARG A 93 -1.73 0.01 2.31
CA ARG A 93 -0.46 -0.42 2.93
C ARG A 93 -0.68 -0.93 4.36
N ALA A 94 -1.47 -0.22 5.16
CA ALA A 94 -1.78 -0.64 6.53
C ALA A 94 -2.53 -1.99 6.58
N GLU A 95 -3.51 -2.21 5.70
CA GLU A 95 -4.25 -3.47 5.61
C GLU A 95 -3.34 -4.65 5.23
N PHE A 96 -2.43 -4.44 4.26
CA PHE A 96 -1.47 -5.46 3.84
C PHE A 96 -0.45 -5.77 4.94
N ALA A 97 0.07 -4.74 5.63
CA ALA A 97 0.97 -4.93 6.76
C ALA A 97 0.30 -5.71 7.90
N TYR A 98 -0.96 -5.37 8.23
CA TYR A 98 -1.73 -6.10 9.24
C TYR A 98 -1.96 -7.57 8.84
N LYS A 99 -2.34 -7.84 7.59
CA LYS A 99 -2.50 -9.22 7.09
C LYS A 99 -1.19 -10.01 7.16
N ALA A 100 -0.06 -9.39 6.83
CA ALA A 100 1.25 -10.02 6.93
C ALA A 100 1.61 -10.39 8.38
N GLN A 101 1.41 -9.46 9.32
CA GLN A 101 1.62 -9.70 10.75
C GLN A 101 0.73 -10.82 11.29
N GLN A 102 -0.56 -10.83 10.92
CA GLN A 102 -1.49 -11.89 11.31
C GLN A 102 -1.09 -13.27 10.75
N HIS A 103 -0.57 -13.30 9.53
CA HIS A 103 -0.05 -14.53 8.94
C HIS A 103 1.19 -15.04 9.68
N GLU A 104 2.14 -14.16 10.00
CA GLU A 104 3.34 -14.49 10.77
C GLU A 104 2.99 -14.98 12.18
N LEU A 105 2.10 -14.29 12.88
CA LEU A 105 1.60 -14.71 14.21
C LEU A 105 1.03 -16.14 14.16
N LYS A 106 0.21 -16.45 13.15
CA LYS A 106 -0.34 -17.80 12.95
C LYS A 106 0.75 -18.84 12.72
N GLN A 107 1.82 -18.50 11.99
CA GLN A 107 2.95 -19.41 11.79
C GLN A 107 3.72 -19.65 13.09
N LEU A 108 3.96 -18.60 13.88
CA LEU A 108 4.62 -18.69 15.18
C LEU A 108 3.81 -19.51 16.18
N GLN A 109 2.49 -19.30 16.24
CA GLN A 109 1.59 -20.10 17.08
C GLN A 109 1.65 -21.59 16.72
N LYS A 110 1.61 -21.93 15.42
CA LYS A 110 1.76 -23.31 14.95
C LYS A 110 3.11 -23.91 15.35
N LEU A 111 4.19 -23.14 15.23
CA LEU A 111 5.53 -23.58 15.62
C LEU A 111 5.64 -23.80 17.14
N ALA A 112 5.13 -22.87 17.95
CA ALA A 112 5.13 -22.99 19.40
C ALA A 112 4.35 -24.23 19.87
N ALA A 113 3.14 -24.44 19.30
CA ALA A 113 2.32 -25.61 19.60
C ALA A 113 3.05 -26.92 19.30
N LYS A 114 3.80 -26.99 18.18
CA LYS A 114 4.62 -28.15 17.82
C LYS A 114 5.71 -28.47 18.86
N HIS A 115 6.17 -27.46 19.61
CA HIS A 115 7.22 -27.59 20.62
C HIS A 115 6.67 -27.54 22.07
N GLY A 116 5.36 -27.68 22.27
CA GLY A 116 4.73 -27.67 23.60
C GLY A 116 4.79 -26.31 24.30
N LYS A 117 5.01 -25.22 23.56
CA LYS A 117 4.95 -23.84 24.07
C LYS A 117 3.65 -23.19 23.63
N MET A 118 3.04 -22.36 24.48
CA MET A 118 1.93 -21.48 24.08
C MET A 118 2.47 -20.06 23.90
N ILE A 119 2.13 -19.43 22.77
CA ILE A 119 2.27 -17.99 22.60
C ILE A 119 0.89 -17.41 22.88
N SER A 120 0.75 -16.69 24.00
CA SER A 120 -0.44 -15.88 24.28
C SER A 120 -0.40 -14.60 23.45
N ASP A 121 -1.57 -14.09 23.06
CA ASP A 121 -1.73 -12.79 22.40
C ASP A 121 -1.39 -11.65 23.37
N VAL A 122 -0.11 -11.42 23.65
CA VAL A 122 0.34 -10.29 24.47
C VAL A 122 0.98 -9.26 23.55
N ALA A 123 0.13 -8.37 23.02
CA ALA A 123 0.47 -6.98 22.69
C ALA A 123 -0.78 -6.20 22.27
N ARG A 124 -1.69 -5.94 23.22
CA ARG A 124 -2.62 -4.80 23.12
C ARG A 124 -3.03 -4.20 24.47
N SER A 125 -2.06 -4.17 25.37
CA SER A 125 -2.04 -3.48 26.66
C SER A 125 -0.55 -3.28 26.92
N GLU A 126 0.09 -2.13 26.73
CA GLU A 126 -0.25 -0.77 27.13
C GLU A 126 0.47 0.22 26.20
N GLU A 127 -0.27 1.06 25.46
CA GLU A 127 0.19 2.39 25.04
C GLU A 127 -0.81 3.38 25.60
N LYS A 128 -0.78 3.57 26.92
CA LYS A 128 -1.33 4.74 27.60
C LYS A 128 -0.17 5.39 28.33
N ASP A 129 0.04 6.66 28.06
CA ASP A 129 1.10 7.52 28.60
C ASP A 129 2.54 7.17 28.17
N MET A 130 2.89 7.55 26.95
CA MET A 130 4.19 8.18 26.73
C MET A 130 3.95 9.67 26.46
N THR A 131 3.93 10.46 27.52
CA THR A 131 4.46 11.82 27.42
C THR A 131 5.85 11.72 26.78
N PRO A 132 6.17 12.53 25.75
CA PRO A 132 7.50 12.48 25.17
C PRO A 132 8.49 12.88 26.27
N ALA A 133 9.34 11.93 26.68
CA ALA A 133 10.48 12.24 27.53
C ALA A 133 11.35 13.23 26.75
N LEU A 134 11.45 14.46 27.26
CA LEU A 134 12.35 15.48 26.73
C LEU A 134 13.76 14.88 26.70
N VAL A 135 14.28 14.66 25.50
CA VAL A 135 15.66 14.22 25.31
C VAL A 135 16.57 15.44 25.53
N PRO A 136 17.49 15.42 26.49
CA PRO A 136 18.42 16.54 26.67
C PRO A 136 19.36 16.59 25.47
N MET A 137 19.40 17.74 24.78
CA MET A 137 20.17 17.88 23.53
C MET A 137 21.66 18.16 23.76
N SER A 138 22.04 18.64 24.94
CA SER A 138 23.44 18.88 25.30
C SER A 138 23.62 19.20 26.80
N LEU A 139 24.86 19.10 27.28
CA LEU A 139 25.29 19.69 28.56
C LEU A 139 25.61 21.17 28.34
N ALA A 140 24.96 22.05 29.11
CA ALA A 140 25.42 23.43 29.23
C ALA A 140 26.81 23.46 29.92
N THR A 141 27.63 24.45 29.58
CA THR A 141 29.01 24.63 30.09
C THR A 141 29.08 24.83 31.61
N ASN A 142 27.96 25.00 32.30
CA ASN A 142 27.81 25.06 33.75
C ASN A 142 27.36 23.73 34.40
N GLY A 143 27.20 22.65 33.63
CA GLY A 143 26.83 21.32 34.13
C GLY A 143 25.32 21.06 34.31
N GLN A 144 24.44 21.94 33.82
CA GLN A 144 22.99 21.72 33.83
C GLN A 144 22.48 21.22 32.46
N LEU A 145 21.41 20.40 32.49
CA LEU A 145 20.75 19.87 31.29
C LEU A 145 19.71 20.88 30.78
N GLU A 146 19.78 21.27 29.51
CA GLU A 146 18.77 22.12 28.87
C GLU A 146 17.81 21.28 28.01
N PHE A 147 16.53 21.60 28.08
CA PHE A 147 15.46 20.99 27.30
C PHE A 147 14.77 22.07 26.45
N ALA A 148 14.54 21.79 25.16
CA ALA A 148 13.79 22.68 24.27
C ALA A 148 12.28 22.56 24.56
N LEU A 149 11.58 23.70 24.60
CA LEU A 149 10.11 23.78 24.61
C LEU A 149 9.53 23.54 23.22
#